data_AF-A0A538PFH3-F1
#
_entry.id   AF-A0A538PFH3-F1
#
_cell.length_a   1.000
_cell.length_b   1.000
_cell.length_c   1.000
_cell.angle_alpha   90.00
_cell.angle_beta   90.00
_cell.angle_gamma   90.00
#
_symmetry.space_group_name_H-M   'P 1'
#
loop_
_entity.id
_entity.type
_entity.pdbx_description
1 polymer ?
#
loop_
_entity_poly.entity_id
_entity_poly.type
_entity_poly.pdbx_seq_one_letter_code
_entity_poly.pdbx_strand_id
1 'polypeptide(L)'
;MATVVANAGMTPAALLKRHAGAHVGAVRSLDTAILRTQAKAALTGLGWKPAIACSAIAAALAATDGDAVTLEQLVFESLRRCPVPRA
;
A
#
# COMPACT_ATOMS: atom_id res chain seq x y z
N MET A 1 40.41 40.38 11.51
CA MET A 1 39.89 40.64 10.15
C MET A 1 39.24 39.36 9.64
N ALA A 2 37.97 39.49 9.25
CA ALA A 2 37.05 38.61 8.51
C ALA A 2 37.30 37.08 8.37
N THR A 3 36.37 36.35 8.99
CA THR A 3 35.58 35.17 8.57
C THR A 3 35.66 34.72 7.10
N VAL A 4 35.55 33.41 6.86
CA VAL A 4 34.50 32.82 5.99
C VAL A 4 34.33 31.33 6.37
N VAL A 5 33.15 31.00 6.90
CA VAL A 5 32.63 29.63 7.01
C VAL A 5 31.88 29.36 5.72
N ALA A 6 32.36 28.42 4.91
CA ALA A 6 31.66 27.94 3.74
C ALA A 6 30.51 27.01 4.18
N ASN A 7 29.31 27.54 4.33
CA ASN A 7 28.11 26.72 4.40
C ASN A 7 27.81 26.21 2.98
N ALA A 8 28.11 24.94 2.74
CA ALA A 8 27.71 24.24 1.53
C ALA A 8 26.17 24.23 1.46
N GLY A 9 25.64 25.00 0.50
CA GLY A 9 24.22 25.09 0.23
C GLY A 9 23.65 23.72 -0.14
N MET A 10 22.88 23.14 0.79
CA MET A 10 21.95 22.06 0.48
C MET A 10 20.94 22.61 -0.53
N THR A 11 21.05 22.18 -1.79
CA THR A 11 20.21 22.70 -2.87
C THR A 11 18.73 22.44 -2.58
N PRO A 12 17.85 23.46 -2.70
CA PRO A 12 16.41 23.30 -2.43
C PRO A 12 15.75 22.23 -3.31
N ALA A 13 16.32 21.95 -4.48
CA ALA A 13 15.85 20.90 -5.39
C ALA A 13 15.90 19.48 -4.77
N ALA A 14 16.87 19.17 -3.92
CA ALA A 14 16.99 17.86 -3.27
C ALA A 14 15.97 17.67 -2.13
N LEU A 15 15.49 18.76 -1.53
CA LEU A 15 14.41 18.75 -0.52
C LEU A 15 13.05 18.58 -1.20
N LEU A 16 12.78 19.32 -2.28
CA LEU A 16 11.56 19.17 -3.07
C LEU A 16 11.40 17.75 -3.64
N LYS A 17 12.48 17.15 -4.16
CA LYS A 17 12.44 15.77 -4.70
C LYS A 17 12.15 14.71 -3.62
N ARG A 18 12.65 14.92 -2.41
CA ARG A 18 12.39 14.03 -1.26
C ARG A 18 10.99 14.21 -0.68
N HIS A 19 10.48 15.45 -0.60
CA HIS A 19 9.10 15.71 -0.21
C HIS A 19 8.09 15.20 -1.24
N ALA A 20 8.39 15.32 -2.53
CA ALA A 20 7.56 14.73 -3.58
C ALA A 20 7.50 13.20 -3.46
N GLY A 21 8.65 12.54 -3.21
CA GLY A 21 8.69 11.09 -2.94
C GLY A 21 7.92 10.67 -1.68
N ALA A 22 8.03 11.44 -0.59
CA ALA A 22 7.30 11.20 0.65
C ALA A 22 5.78 11.36 0.47
N HIS A 23 5.35 12.39 -0.26
CA HIS A 23 3.94 12.62 -0.58
C HIS A 23 3.36 11.49 -1.45
N VAL A 24 4.06 11.07 -2.51
CA VAL A 24 3.61 9.96 -3.37
C VAL A 24 3.56 8.64 -2.60
N GLY A 25 4.51 8.39 -1.70
CA GLY A 25 4.48 7.24 -0.79
C GLY A 25 3.27 7.25 0.15
N ALA A 26 2.94 8.42 0.72
CA ALA A 26 1.78 8.58 1.61
C ALA A 26 0.44 8.38 0.88
N VAL A 27 0.29 8.91 -0.34
CA VAL A 27 -0.91 8.71 -1.18
C VAL A 27 -1.08 7.21 -1.50
N ARG A 28 -0.02 6.54 -1.96
CA ARG A 28 -0.05 5.09 -2.23
C ARG A 28 -0.39 4.26 -0.99
N SER A 29 0.10 4.67 0.18
CA SER A 29 -0.22 4.02 1.45
C SER A 29 -1.70 4.15 1.82
N LEU A 30 -2.29 5.33 1.59
CA LEU A 30 -3.71 5.57 1.84
C LEU A 30 -4.58 4.75 0.88
N ASP A 31 -4.27 4.77 -0.42
CA ASP A 31 -4.99 3.98 -1.43
C ASP A 31 -4.96 2.49 -1.08
N THR A 32 -3.80 1.98 -0.69
CA THR A 32 -3.65 0.58 -0.25
C THR A 32 -4.50 0.27 0.99
N ALA A 33 -4.58 1.18 1.95
CA ALA A 33 -5.41 1.01 3.15
C ALA A 33 -6.91 1.05 2.85
N ILE A 34 -7.34 1.91 1.91
CA ILE A 34 -8.72 1.98 1.41
C ILE A 34 -9.07 0.66 0.72
N LEU A 35 -8.24 0.21 -0.23
CA LEU A 35 -8.43 -1.05 -0.95
C LEU A 35 -8.49 -2.24 0.01
N ARG A 36 -7.60 -2.30 0.99
CA ARG A 36 -7.61 -3.35 2.03
C ARG A 36 -8.93 -3.36 2.81
N THR A 37 -9.44 -2.19 3.17
CA THR A 37 -10.70 -2.06 3.93
C THR A 37 -11.90 -2.47 3.10
N GLN A 38 -11.98 -2.01 1.85
CA GLN A 38 -13.05 -2.37 0.91
C GLN A 38 -13.03 -3.86 0.56
N ALA A 39 -11.86 -4.42 0.25
CA ALA A 39 -11.71 -5.84 -0.04
C ALA A 39 -12.08 -6.71 1.17
N LYS A 40 -11.70 -6.31 2.38
CA LYS A 40 -12.10 -7.00 3.60
C LYS A 40 -13.63 -7.01 3.76
N ALA A 41 -14.28 -5.86 3.60
CA ALA A 41 -15.73 -5.74 3.69
C ALA A 41 -16.44 -6.64 2.66
N ALA A 42 -15.97 -6.63 1.41
CA ALA A 42 -16.49 -7.49 0.34
C ALA A 42 -16.35 -8.97 0.68
N LEU A 43 -15.15 -9.44 1.10
CA LEU A 43 -14.92 -10.84 1.47
C LEU A 43 -15.77 -11.27 2.66
N THR A 44 -15.93 -10.41 3.67
CA THR A 44 -16.82 -10.73 4.81
C THR A 44 -18.30 -10.75 4.40
N GLY A 45 -18.71 -9.90 3.46
CA GLY A 45 -20.06 -9.95 2.88
C GLY A 45 -20.33 -11.21 2.07
N LEU A 46 -19.30 -11.82 1.49
CA LEU A 46 -19.35 -13.14 0.85
C LEU A 46 -19.32 -14.32 1.84
N GLY A 47 -19.23 -14.05 3.16
CA GLY A 47 -19.25 -15.07 4.21
C GLY A 47 -17.89 -15.55 4.70
N TRP A 48 -16.78 -14.97 4.25
CA TRP A 48 -15.46 -15.33 4.75
C TRP A 48 -15.23 -14.81 6.17
N LYS A 49 -14.64 -15.63 7.03
CA LYS A 49 -14.20 -15.21 8.37
C LYS A 49 -13.22 -14.03 8.25
N PRO A 50 -13.35 -12.97 9.09
CA PRO A 50 -12.49 -11.78 9.00
C PRO A 50 -10.99 -12.09 9.08
N ALA A 51 -10.59 -13.06 9.90
CA ALA A 51 -9.20 -13.48 10.02
C ALA A 51 -8.65 -14.09 8.70
N ILE A 52 -9.45 -14.92 8.04
CA ILE A 52 -9.09 -15.55 6.76
C ILE A 52 -8.99 -14.47 5.67
N ALA A 53 -9.99 -13.60 5.58
CA ALA A 53 -9.99 -12.48 4.64
C ALA A 53 -8.75 -11.58 4.80
N CYS A 54 -8.41 -11.21 6.04
CA CYS A 54 -7.21 -10.43 6.33
C CYS A 54 -5.92 -11.13 5.87
N SER A 55 -5.80 -12.44 6.10
CA SER A 55 -4.62 -13.21 5.70
C SER A 55 -4.48 -13.30 4.17
N ALA A 56 -5.59 -13.54 3.46
CA ALA A 56 -5.61 -13.63 2.01
C ALA A 56 -5.27 -12.29 1.35
N ILE A 57 -5.82 -11.17 1.86
CA ILE A 57 -5.51 -9.83 1.37
C ILE A 57 -4.04 -9.48 1.59
N ALA A 58 -3.47 -9.81 2.76
CA ALA A 58 -2.06 -9.57 3.02
C ALA A 58 -1.15 -10.34 2.05
N ALA A 59 -1.48 -11.59 1.76
CA ALA A 59 -0.74 -12.40 0.78
C ALA A 59 -0.93 -11.91 -0.66
N ALA A 60 -2.11 -11.37 -1.00
CA ALA A 60 -2.37 -10.76 -2.31
C ALA A 60 -1.57 -9.46 -2.51
N LEU A 61 -1.56 -8.59 -1.51
CA LEU A 61 -0.75 -7.36 -1.54
C LEU A 61 0.74 -7.66 -1.59
N ALA A 62 1.23 -8.66 -0.84
CA ALA A 62 2.65 -9.05 -0.86
C ALA A 62 3.09 -9.63 -2.21
N ALA A 63 2.17 -10.18 -3.00
CA ALA A 63 2.46 -10.70 -4.33
C ALA A 63 2.37 -9.62 -5.43
N THR A 64 1.96 -8.40 -5.09
CA THR A 64 1.84 -7.32 -6.06
C THR A 64 2.93 -6.29 -5.80
N ASP A 65 4.04 -6.42 -6.51
CA ASP A 65 5.21 -5.55 -6.38
C ASP A 65 4.95 -4.17 -7.00
N GLY A 66 4.28 -3.30 -6.25
CA GLY A 66 4.20 -1.86 -6.53
C GLY A 66 3.35 -1.45 -7.74
N ASP A 67 2.67 -2.40 -8.38
CA ASP A 67 1.69 -2.09 -9.43
C ASP A 67 0.38 -1.54 -8.83
N ALA A 68 -0.34 -0.74 -9.60
CA ALA A 68 -1.61 -0.18 -9.20
C ALA A 68 -2.67 -1.30 -9.13
N VAL A 69 -2.85 -1.88 -7.94
CA VAL A 69 -3.86 -2.92 -7.70
C VAL A 69 -5.26 -2.28 -7.67
N THR A 70 -6.17 -2.80 -8.49
CA THR A 70 -7.59 -2.42 -8.41
C THR A 70 -8.31 -3.22 -7.32
N LEU A 71 -9.45 -2.71 -6.85
CA LEU A 71 -10.25 -3.38 -5.82
C LEU A 71 -10.67 -4.79 -6.26
N GLU A 72 -11.16 -4.92 -7.48
CA GLU A 72 -11.65 -6.17 -8.05
C GLU A 72 -10.50 -7.19 -8.13
N GLN A 73 -9.33 -6.76 -8.62
CA GLN A 73 -8.16 -7.62 -8.71
C GLN A 73 -7.74 -8.10 -7.32
N LEU A 74 -7.73 -7.20 -6.32
CA LEU A 74 -7.39 -7.56 -4.95
C LEU A 74 -8.38 -8.58 -4.37
N VAL A 75 -9.68 -8.43 -4.63
CA VAL A 75 -10.71 -9.37 -4.18
C VAL A 75 -10.56 -10.72 -4.86
N PHE A 76 -10.41 -10.78 -6.18
CA PHE A 76 -10.22 -12.03 -6.91
C PHE A 76 -8.95 -12.77 -6.48
N GLU A 77 -7.84 -12.04 -6.31
CA GLU A 77 -6.60 -12.65 -5.85
C GLU A 77 -6.65 -13.08 -4.39
N SER A 78 -7.42 -12.38 -3.55
CA SER A 78 -7.69 -12.85 -2.19
C SER A 78 -8.52 -14.14 -2.23
N LEU A 79 -9.55 -14.23 -3.07
CA LEU A 79 -10.40 -15.42 -3.20
C LEU A 79 -9.61 -16.65 -3.67
N ARG A 80 -8.67 -16.49 -4.60
CA ARG A 80 -7.77 -17.58 -5.05
C ARG A 80 -6.89 -18.13 -3.93
N ARG A 81 -6.57 -17.31 -2.93
CA ARG A 81 -5.75 -17.67 -1.77
C ARG A 81 -6.57 -18.14 -0.57
N CYS A 82 -7.89 -17.93 -0.58
CA CYS A 82 -8.74 -18.44 0.47
C CYS A 82 -8.77 -19.98 0.42
N PRO A 83 -8.72 -20.67 1.58
CA PRO A 83 -8.84 -22.12 1.60
C PRO A 83 -10.20 -22.52 1.02
N VAL A 84 -10.20 -23.41 0.03
CA VAL A 84 -11.45 -23.99 -0.50
C VAL A 84 -12.19 -24.63 0.67
N PRO A 85 -13.44 -24.21 0.97
CA PRO A 85 -14.21 -24.86 2.01
C PRO A 85 -14.39 -26.31 1.59
N ARG A 86 -13.77 -27.24 2.34
CA ARG A 86 -14.13 -28.65 2.26
C ARG A 86 -15.50 -28.76 2.90
N ALA A 87 -16.53 -28.93 2.07
CA ALA A 87 -17.85 -29.36 2.50
C ALA A 87 -17.77 -30.73 3.18
#